data_AF-A0A1D8RJ47-F1
#
_entry.id   AF-A0A1D8RJ47-F1
#
_cell.length_a   1.000
_cell.length_b   1.000
_cell.length_c   1.000
_cell.angle_alpha   90.00
_cell.angle_beta   90.00
_cell.angle_gamma   90.00
#
_symmetry.space_group_name_H-M   'P 1'
#
loop_
_entity.id
_entity.type
_entity.pdbx_description
1 polymer ?
#
loop_
_entity_poly.entity_id
_entity_poly.type
_entity_poly.pdbx_seq_one_letter_code
_entity_poly.pdbx_strand_id
1 'polypeptide(L)'
;MQRRRLNRANKTCLSRTHSITHSQLQRQLLPTMKRTRSLQHTSGSHHLTLPLLLLLACCVAPAASGGGRWELLQRSIGVSAMHMQLLHNDRVIIFDRTDFGRSNLSLPEGRCRRNPQDRALQVDCTAHSAEYDVVRNAFRPLSVFTDTWCSSGTVAPDGTLVQTGGWNDGYRNVRAMPACYDGEDEDEDECDWMETQDALAANRWYATNQILPDGRAFIIGGRRQFNYEFYPKQAGGSPSSVVQMPFLVQTRDPEENNLYPFVHLSIDGNLFIFANNRAVLLNYKTNRIVRTYPVLPGGDPRNYPSSGSSVLLPLKPNPTHAEVLVCGGAPAGSYNSARNNGTFVPALTTCGRITITDPAAAWAVETMPTPPVM
;
A
#
# COMPACT_ATOMS: atom_id res chain seq x y z
N MET A 1 48.56 -7.14 25.14
CA MET A 1 47.79 -7.06 26.41
C MET A 1 46.77 -5.95 26.23
N GLN A 2 45.44 -6.05 26.30
CA GLN A 2 44.45 -6.97 26.89
C GLN A 2 43.14 -6.62 26.12
N ARG A 3 42.72 -7.36 25.09
CA ARG A 3 41.64 -8.38 25.07
C ARG A 3 40.46 -8.23 26.06
N ARG A 4 39.26 -8.22 25.46
CA ARG A 4 37.98 -8.91 25.82
C ARG A 4 37.00 -8.25 26.78
N ARG A 5 35.81 -7.95 26.23
CA ARG A 5 34.40 -8.15 26.69
C ARG A 5 33.57 -7.18 25.80
N LEU A 6 32.56 -7.55 25.03
CA LEU A 6 31.40 -8.38 25.30
C LEU A 6 31.03 -9.20 24.04
N ASN A 7 30.78 -10.49 24.25
CA ASN A 7 29.99 -11.32 23.35
C ASN A 7 29.26 -12.34 24.24
N ARG A 8 27.96 -12.59 23.96
CA ARG A 8 26.97 -13.47 24.62
C ARG A 8 25.93 -12.79 25.52
N ALA A 9 24.74 -12.59 24.94
CA ALA A 9 23.53 -13.19 25.46
C ALA A 9 22.75 -13.76 24.25
N ASN A 10 22.49 -15.06 24.29
CA ASN A 10 21.91 -15.87 23.22
C ASN A 10 20.62 -16.45 23.79
N LYS A 11 19.56 -16.54 22.96
CA LYS A 11 18.47 -17.54 23.02
C LYS A 11 17.66 -17.66 24.32
N THR A 12 16.41 -17.22 24.28
CA THR A 12 15.22 -18.05 24.64
C THR A 12 13.94 -17.22 24.49
N CYS A 13 13.07 -17.58 23.53
CA CYS A 13 11.67 -17.80 23.85
C CYS A 13 11.06 -18.69 22.78
N LEU A 14 10.55 -19.84 23.25
CA LEU A 14 9.99 -20.91 22.45
C LEU A 14 8.61 -20.55 21.92
N SER A 15 8.32 -21.17 20.77
CA SER A 15 7.03 -21.61 20.28
C SER A 15 5.92 -21.75 21.34
N ARG A 16 4.79 -21.08 21.11
CA ARG A 16 3.47 -21.59 21.48
C ARG A 16 2.50 -21.43 20.32
N THR A 17 2.32 -22.53 19.61
CA THR A 17 1.15 -22.81 18.77
C THR A 17 -0.04 -23.06 19.70
N HIS A 18 -1.08 -22.25 19.58
CA HIS A 18 -2.40 -22.60 20.12
C HIS A 18 -3.30 -23.03 18.95
N SER A 19 -3.48 -24.34 18.84
CA SER A 19 -4.59 -24.97 18.15
C SER A 19 -5.87 -24.69 18.94
N ILE A 20 -6.90 -24.12 18.30
CA ILE A 20 -8.26 -24.06 18.84
C ILE A 20 -9.11 -24.96 17.96
N THR A 21 -9.40 -26.15 18.49
CA THR A 21 -10.40 -27.08 17.94
C THR A 21 -11.80 -26.63 18.39
N HIS A 22 -12.66 -26.31 17.42
CA HIS A 22 -14.09 -26.10 17.65
C HIS A 22 -14.80 -27.46 17.70
N SER A 23 -15.34 -27.84 18.86
CA SER A 23 -16.38 -28.87 18.94
C SER A 23 -17.41 -28.56 20.02
N GLN A 24 -18.64 -28.37 19.55
CA GLN A 24 -19.94 -28.73 20.13
C GLN A 24 -20.22 -28.45 21.61
N LEU A 25 -21.28 -27.68 21.86
CA LEU A 25 -22.36 -28.12 22.78
C LEU A 25 -23.65 -27.33 22.50
N GLN A 26 -24.62 -28.00 21.85
CA GLN A 26 -26.04 -27.70 21.96
C GLN A 26 -26.51 -28.06 23.38
N ARG A 27 -27.31 -27.20 24.01
CA ARG A 27 -28.41 -27.64 24.89
C ARG A 27 -29.49 -26.57 24.97
N GLN A 28 -30.69 -27.04 24.65
CA GLN A 28 -31.99 -26.37 24.72
C GLN A 28 -32.27 -25.83 26.14
N LEU A 29 -33.14 -24.82 26.23
CA LEU A 29 -34.19 -24.67 27.26
C LEU A 29 -35.13 -23.51 26.88
N LEU A 30 -36.33 -23.85 26.39
CA LEU A 30 -37.58 -23.08 26.50
C LEU A 30 -38.29 -23.60 27.78
N PRO A 31 -39.07 -22.79 28.54
CA PRO A 31 -40.42 -22.34 28.16
C PRO A 31 -40.75 -20.93 28.76
N THR A 32 -41.89 -20.24 28.65
CA THR A 32 -43.34 -20.55 28.64
C THR A 32 -44.11 -19.32 28.15
N MET A 33 -45.13 -19.51 27.31
CA MET A 33 -46.18 -18.52 27.02
C MET A 33 -47.13 -18.32 28.21
N LYS A 34 -47.52 -17.07 28.48
CA LYS A 34 -48.72 -16.76 29.27
C LYS A 34 -49.85 -16.26 28.34
N ARG A 35 -50.97 -16.98 28.39
CA ARG A 35 -52.28 -16.59 27.87
C ARG A 35 -52.87 -15.48 28.72
N THR A 36 -53.48 -14.47 28.09
CA THR A 36 -54.48 -13.61 28.74
C THR A 36 -55.73 -13.54 27.89
N ARG A 37 -56.88 -13.66 28.56
CA ARG A 37 -58.22 -13.88 28.01
C ARG A 37 -58.84 -12.64 27.37
N SER A 38 -59.66 -12.94 26.38
CA SER A 38 -60.72 -12.15 25.73
C SER A 38 -61.65 -11.41 26.69
N LEU A 39 -62.08 -10.21 26.27
CA LEU A 39 -63.40 -9.64 26.56
C LEU A 39 -64.03 -9.18 25.22
N GLN A 40 -65.21 -9.70 24.93
CA GLN A 40 -66.06 -9.32 23.81
C GLN A 40 -67.00 -8.19 24.21
N HIS A 41 -67.27 -7.24 23.31
CA HIS A 41 -68.53 -6.51 23.29
C HIS A 41 -68.91 -6.09 21.84
N THR A 42 -69.92 -6.79 21.33
CA THR A 42 -71.08 -6.36 20.51
C THR A 42 -70.96 -5.27 19.42
N SER A 43 -71.23 -5.74 18.18
CA SER A 43 -72.25 -5.31 17.20
C SER A 43 -72.22 -3.90 16.59
N GLY A 44 -72.19 -3.85 15.24
CA GLY A 44 -72.54 -2.68 14.45
C GLY A 44 -72.09 -2.78 12.99
N SER A 45 -72.99 -3.23 12.12
CA SER A 45 -72.85 -3.35 10.67
C SER A 45 -72.61 -2.00 9.99
N HIS A 46 -71.75 -1.96 8.97
CA HIS A 46 -72.02 -1.46 7.60
C HIS A 46 -70.77 -0.90 6.89
N HIS A 47 -70.77 -1.13 5.58
CA HIS A 47 -70.00 -0.49 4.51
C HIS A 47 -68.70 -1.18 4.03
N LEU A 48 -68.89 -1.90 2.91
CA LEU A 48 -67.94 -2.07 1.81
C LEU A 48 -67.08 -0.82 1.60
N THR A 49 -65.76 -0.97 1.67
CA THR A 49 -64.77 -0.40 0.72
C THR A 49 -63.37 -0.80 1.15
N LEU A 50 -62.75 -1.75 0.42
CA LEU A 50 -61.32 -1.88 0.05
C LEU A 50 -60.91 -3.36 -0.05
N PRO A 51 -60.80 -3.90 -1.26
CA PRO A 51 -59.79 -4.90 -1.55
C PRO A 51 -58.84 -4.29 -2.59
N LEU A 52 -57.99 -3.35 -2.18
CA LEU A 52 -56.90 -2.86 -3.03
C LEU A 52 -55.70 -2.40 -2.19
N LEU A 53 -55.30 -3.22 -1.21
CA LEU A 53 -54.08 -2.96 -0.43
C LEU A 53 -53.25 -4.23 -0.14
N LEU A 54 -53.38 -5.25 -1.00
CA LEU A 54 -52.64 -6.52 -0.88
C LEU A 54 -51.87 -6.92 -2.15
N LEU A 55 -51.76 -6.01 -3.13
CA LEU A 55 -51.03 -6.23 -4.40
C LEU A 55 -49.83 -5.29 -4.60
N LEU A 56 -49.38 -4.58 -3.55
CA LEU A 56 -48.17 -3.74 -3.56
C LEU A 56 -47.10 -4.20 -2.54
N ALA A 57 -47.25 -5.39 -1.96
CA ALA A 57 -46.27 -5.97 -1.03
C ALA A 57 -45.27 -6.94 -1.71
N CYS A 58 -45.39 -7.18 -3.01
CA CYS A 58 -44.44 -7.97 -3.79
C CYS A 58 -43.75 -7.07 -4.80
N CYS A 59 -42.75 -6.28 -4.35
CA CYS A 59 -41.65 -5.75 -5.18
C CYS A 59 -40.69 -4.82 -4.40
N VAL A 60 -40.66 -4.87 -3.05
CA VAL A 60 -39.44 -4.45 -2.34
C VAL A 60 -38.64 -5.71 -2.13
N ALA A 61 -38.04 -6.22 -3.22
CA ALA A 61 -36.84 -7.01 -3.06
C ALA A 61 -35.88 -6.11 -2.26
N PRO A 62 -35.40 -6.51 -1.07
CA PRO A 62 -34.25 -5.82 -0.52
C PRO A 62 -33.21 -5.87 -1.63
N ALA A 63 -32.72 -4.72 -2.07
CA ALA A 63 -31.53 -4.71 -2.90
C ALA A 63 -30.51 -5.56 -2.14
N ALA A 64 -30.25 -6.77 -2.64
CA ALA A 64 -29.18 -7.58 -2.12
C ALA A 64 -27.98 -6.64 -2.14
N SER A 65 -27.39 -6.40 -0.97
CA SER A 65 -26.16 -5.64 -0.92
C SER A 65 -25.25 -6.27 -1.97
N GLY A 66 -24.80 -5.48 -2.94
CA GLY A 66 -23.79 -5.90 -3.91
C GLY A 66 -22.45 -6.12 -3.21
N GLY A 67 -22.45 -6.82 -2.07
CA GLY A 67 -21.29 -7.19 -1.31
C GLY A 67 -20.49 -8.10 -2.21
N GLY A 68 -19.29 -7.64 -2.58
CA GLY A 68 -18.35 -8.46 -3.33
C GLY A 68 -18.17 -9.83 -2.67
N ARG A 69 -17.76 -10.82 -3.47
CA ARG A 69 -17.43 -12.15 -2.97
C ARG A 69 -15.92 -12.25 -2.79
N TRP A 70 -15.50 -12.97 -1.75
CA TRP A 70 -14.11 -13.39 -1.57
C TRP A 70 -13.95 -14.81 -2.10
N GLU A 71 -12.90 -15.03 -2.89
CA GLU A 71 -12.56 -16.33 -3.45
C GLU A 71 -11.08 -16.61 -3.17
N LEU A 72 -10.78 -17.81 -2.67
CA LEU A 72 -9.41 -18.24 -2.44
C LEU A 72 -8.82 -18.76 -3.76
N LEU A 73 -7.86 -18.01 -4.32
CA LEU A 73 -7.22 -18.39 -5.59
C LEU A 73 -6.08 -19.40 -5.37
N GLN A 74 -5.17 -19.09 -4.45
CA GLN A 74 -4.04 -19.92 -4.07
C GLN A 74 -3.92 -19.98 -2.55
N ARG A 75 -3.63 -21.17 -1.98
CA ARG A 75 -3.40 -21.29 -0.53
C ARG A 75 -2.13 -20.57 -0.08
N SER A 76 -1.12 -20.58 -0.94
CA SER A 76 0.14 -19.87 -0.78
C SER A 76 0.85 -19.80 -2.11
N ILE A 77 1.50 -18.68 -2.39
CA ILE A 77 2.45 -18.52 -3.51
C ILE A 77 3.91 -18.54 -3.01
N GLY A 78 4.12 -18.77 -1.71
CA GLY A 78 5.43 -18.89 -1.07
C GLY A 78 6.20 -17.58 -0.81
N VAL A 79 5.72 -16.44 -1.32
CA VAL A 79 6.30 -15.10 -1.13
C VAL A 79 5.26 -14.16 -0.52
N SER A 80 5.65 -13.33 0.45
CA SER A 80 4.76 -12.32 1.04
C SER A 80 4.64 -11.11 0.12
N ALA A 81 3.43 -10.55 -0.02
CA ALA A 81 3.19 -9.36 -0.83
C ALA A 81 3.51 -8.06 -0.08
N MET A 82 4.78 -7.86 0.32
CA MET A 82 5.23 -6.56 0.82
C MET A 82 5.08 -5.48 -0.25
N HIS A 83 5.37 -5.85 -1.50
CA HIS A 83 5.04 -5.09 -2.69
C HIS A 83 4.28 -5.97 -3.69
N MET A 84 3.36 -5.37 -4.42
CA MET A 84 2.67 -6.00 -5.54
C MET A 84 2.35 -4.98 -6.63
N GLN A 85 2.40 -5.38 -7.89
CA GLN A 85 2.04 -4.55 -9.03
C GLN A 85 1.31 -5.38 -10.08
N LEU A 86 0.09 -4.98 -10.42
CA LEU A 86 -0.61 -5.49 -11.60
C LEU A 86 -0.05 -4.82 -12.86
N LEU A 87 0.32 -5.63 -13.84
CA LEU A 87 0.76 -5.20 -15.16
C LEU A 87 -0.39 -5.24 -16.17
N HIS A 88 -0.15 -4.70 -17.37
CA HIS A 88 -1.16 -4.57 -18.42
C HIS A 88 -1.51 -5.90 -19.13
N ASN A 89 -0.77 -6.97 -18.84
CA ASN A 89 -0.90 -8.31 -19.40
C ASN A 89 -1.52 -9.31 -18.40
N ASP A 90 -2.28 -8.81 -17.41
CA ASP A 90 -2.93 -9.60 -16.34
C ASP A 90 -1.95 -10.43 -15.48
N ARG A 91 -0.67 -10.02 -15.44
CA ARG A 91 0.33 -10.54 -14.52
C ARG A 91 0.47 -9.64 -13.31
N VAL A 92 0.65 -10.24 -12.14
CA VAL A 92 0.94 -9.52 -10.89
C VAL A 92 2.35 -9.89 -10.44
N ILE A 93 3.23 -8.90 -10.38
CA ILE A 93 4.56 -9.07 -9.81
C ILE A 93 4.45 -8.85 -8.30
N ILE A 94 4.89 -9.83 -7.51
CA ILE A 94 4.78 -9.84 -6.04
C ILE A 94 6.16 -10.10 -5.46
N PHE A 95 6.61 -9.27 -4.52
CA PHE A 95 7.95 -9.43 -3.94
C PHE A 95 8.05 -8.98 -2.49
N ASP A 96 8.98 -9.62 -1.80
CA ASP A 96 9.35 -9.40 -0.41
C ASP A 96 10.83 -9.03 -0.29
N ARG A 97 11.24 -8.70 0.94
CA ARG A 97 12.63 -8.49 1.34
C ARG A 97 13.44 -9.79 1.32
N THR A 98 14.75 -9.69 1.11
CA THR A 98 15.64 -10.87 1.08
C THR A 98 16.30 -11.17 2.44
N ASP A 99 16.39 -10.19 3.33
CA ASP A 99 17.17 -10.27 4.58
C ASP A 99 16.37 -10.83 5.78
N PHE A 100 15.29 -11.58 5.55
CA PHE A 100 14.45 -12.17 6.60
C PHE A 100 14.50 -13.72 6.68
N GLY A 101 15.34 -14.35 5.86
CA GLY A 101 15.51 -15.81 5.81
C GLY A 101 14.92 -16.42 4.55
N ARG A 102 14.65 -17.73 4.56
CA ARG A 102 14.13 -18.44 3.39
C ARG A 102 12.65 -18.12 3.18
N SER A 103 12.24 -17.92 1.93
CA SER A 103 10.83 -17.95 1.56
C SER A 103 10.32 -19.40 1.44
N ASN A 104 9.03 -19.57 1.14
CA ASN A 104 8.42 -20.88 0.92
C ASN A 104 8.23 -21.18 -0.59
N LEU A 105 9.07 -20.59 -1.44
CA LEU A 105 9.12 -20.83 -2.88
C LEU A 105 10.58 -21.07 -3.31
N SER A 106 10.88 -22.18 -3.98
CA SER A 106 12.24 -22.48 -4.45
C SER A 106 12.51 -21.86 -5.82
N LEU A 107 13.74 -21.43 -6.07
CA LEU A 107 14.20 -21.11 -7.41
C LEU A 107 14.36 -22.41 -8.23
N PRO A 108 14.12 -22.37 -9.55
CA PRO A 108 14.20 -23.56 -10.39
C PRO A 108 15.66 -24.02 -10.58
N GLU A 109 15.83 -25.28 -11.00
CA GLU A 109 17.12 -25.86 -11.43
C GLU A 109 18.28 -25.80 -10.41
N GLY A 110 17.96 -25.65 -9.12
CA GLY A 110 18.99 -25.50 -8.08
C GLY A 110 19.74 -24.16 -8.15
N ARG A 111 19.19 -23.18 -8.89
CA ARG A 111 19.69 -21.79 -8.90
C ARG A 111 19.64 -21.24 -7.48
N CYS A 112 20.72 -20.57 -7.09
CA CYS A 112 20.81 -19.91 -5.79
C CYS A 112 21.39 -18.51 -5.96
N ARG A 113 20.75 -17.55 -5.32
CA ARG A 113 21.26 -16.22 -5.09
C ARG A 113 22.45 -16.29 -4.13
N ARG A 114 23.59 -15.75 -4.56
CA ARG A 114 24.83 -15.66 -3.77
C ARG A 114 25.20 -14.20 -3.56
N ASN A 115 24.83 -13.67 -2.40
CA ASN A 115 24.98 -12.25 -2.08
C ASN A 115 25.68 -12.10 -0.71
N PRO A 116 26.99 -11.77 -0.67
CA PRO A 116 27.72 -11.63 0.59
C PRO A 116 27.25 -10.44 1.45
N GLN A 117 26.47 -9.52 0.89
CA GLN A 117 25.89 -8.37 1.58
C GLN A 117 24.56 -8.70 2.28
N ASP A 118 23.95 -9.86 1.99
CA ASP A 118 22.74 -10.31 2.67
C ASP A 118 22.99 -10.58 4.16
N ARG A 119 22.06 -10.13 5.00
CA ARG A 119 22.20 -10.20 6.46
C ARG A 119 21.62 -11.48 7.08
N ALA A 120 20.76 -12.19 6.36
CA ALA A 120 20.16 -13.45 6.80
C ALA A 120 20.83 -14.66 6.15
N LEU A 121 20.93 -14.68 4.81
CA LEU A 121 21.39 -15.80 4.01
C LEU A 121 22.27 -15.33 2.86
N GLN A 122 23.59 -15.55 2.99
CA GLN A 122 24.54 -15.24 1.93
C GLN A 122 24.41 -16.16 0.70
N VAL A 123 23.89 -17.36 0.90
CA VAL A 123 23.50 -18.29 -0.17
C VAL A 123 22.06 -18.70 0.08
N ASP A 124 21.18 -18.33 -0.83
CA ASP A 124 19.76 -18.61 -0.76
C ASP A 124 19.26 -19.20 -2.08
N CYS A 125 18.55 -20.32 -2.01
CA CYS A 125 18.00 -21.01 -3.17
C CYS A 125 16.46 -20.88 -3.22
N THR A 126 15.91 -19.94 -2.44
CA THR A 126 14.49 -19.59 -2.42
C THR A 126 14.25 -18.26 -3.13
N ALA A 127 13.07 -18.11 -3.70
CA ALA A 127 12.65 -16.93 -4.44
C ALA A 127 11.97 -15.93 -3.52
N HIS A 128 12.40 -14.66 -3.57
CA HIS A 128 11.77 -13.55 -2.82
C HIS A 128 10.88 -12.69 -3.70
N SER A 129 10.65 -13.13 -4.92
CA SER A 129 9.72 -12.54 -5.87
C SER A 129 8.99 -13.66 -6.60
N ALA A 130 7.77 -13.37 -7.04
CA ALA A 130 6.94 -14.26 -7.84
C ALA A 130 6.15 -13.44 -8.85
N GLU A 131 5.94 -14.02 -10.02
CA GLU A 131 4.92 -13.55 -10.96
C GLU A 131 3.68 -14.43 -10.79
N TYR A 132 2.52 -13.82 -10.63
CA TYR A 132 1.23 -14.48 -10.59
C TYR A 132 0.44 -14.18 -11.87
N ASP A 133 0.02 -15.24 -12.57
CA ASP A 133 -0.86 -15.20 -13.72
C ASP A 133 -2.32 -15.28 -13.26
N VAL A 134 -3.05 -14.18 -13.44
CA VAL A 134 -4.45 -14.09 -13.02
C VAL A 134 -5.35 -15.02 -13.83
N VAL A 135 -5.11 -15.16 -15.13
CA VAL A 135 -5.96 -15.95 -16.04
C VAL A 135 -5.78 -17.45 -15.77
N ARG A 136 -4.53 -17.91 -15.63
CA ARG A 136 -4.22 -19.32 -15.37
C ARG A 136 -4.35 -19.69 -13.89
N ASN A 137 -4.50 -18.71 -13.01
CA ASN A 137 -4.39 -18.88 -11.56
C ASN A 137 -3.11 -19.67 -11.20
N ALA A 138 -1.99 -19.28 -11.76
CA ALA A 138 -0.69 -19.94 -11.59
C ALA A 138 0.36 -18.92 -11.16
N PHE A 139 1.49 -19.39 -10.63
CA PHE A 139 2.61 -18.52 -10.30
C PHE A 139 3.94 -19.19 -10.60
N ARG A 140 4.95 -18.36 -10.86
CA ARG A 140 6.33 -18.78 -11.04
C ARG A 140 7.27 -17.98 -10.15
N PRO A 141 8.38 -18.57 -9.67
CA PRO A 141 9.42 -17.83 -8.96
C PRO A 141 10.11 -16.82 -9.88
N LEU A 142 10.52 -15.69 -9.30
CA LEU A 142 11.40 -14.69 -9.90
C LEU A 142 12.65 -14.51 -9.03
N SER A 143 13.79 -14.26 -9.67
CA SER A 143 15.07 -14.06 -8.99
C SER A 143 15.35 -12.58 -8.77
N VAL A 144 15.14 -12.12 -7.52
CA VAL A 144 15.58 -10.78 -7.09
C VAL A 144 16.89 -10.89 -6.31
N PHE A 145 17.90 -10.11 -6.69
CA PHE A 145 19.26 -10.18 -6.17
C PHE A 145 19.50 -9.28 -4.95
N THR A 146 19.08 -8.01 -5.01
CA THR A 146 19.28 -7.05 -3.90
C THR A 146 18.01 -6.78 -3.10
N ASP A 147 18.16 -6.37 -1.84
CA ASP A 147 17.05 -6.26 -0.89
C ASP A 147 16.05 -5.12 -1.23
N THR A 148 14.80 -5.49 -1.51
CA THR A 148 13.70 -4.60 -1.87
C THR A 148 12.97 -3.98 -0.68
N TRP A 149 13.39 -4.27 0.56
CA TRP A 149 12.68 -3.85 1.77
C TRP A 149 12.42 -2.35 1.81
N CYS A 150 11.14 -1.98 1.93
CA CYS A 150 10.67 -0.59 1.94
C CYS A 150 11.16 0.24 0.74
N SER A 151 11.07 -0.37 -0.42
CA SER A 151 11.32 0.28 -1.70
C SER A 151 10.04 0.89 -2.28
N SER A 152 10.12 1.38 -3.52
CA SER A 152 8.94 1.88 -4.26
C SER A 152 9.16 1.72 -5.76
N GLY A 153 8.12 1.87 -6.57
CA GLY A 153 8.23 1.66 -8.01
C GLY A 153 7.09 2.28 -8.80
N THR A 154 7.23 2.25 -10.13
CA THR A 154 6.24 2.70 -11.13
C THR A 154 6.29 1.78 -12.34
N VAL A 155 5.19 1.66 -13.06
CA VAL A 155 5.17 1.01 -14.37
C VAL A 155 5.48 2.05 -15.45
N ALA A 156 6.51 1.79 -16.25
CA ALA A 156 6.91 2.62 -17.38
C ALA A 156 5.93 2.48 -18.56
N PRO A 157 5.94 3.38 -19.56
CA PRO A 157 4.98 3.36 -20.66
C PRO A 157 5.02 2.09 -21.54
N ASP A 158 6.16 1.40 -21.57
CA ASP A 158 6.35 0.11 -22.25
C ASP A 158 5.83 -1.08 -21.41
N GLY A 159 5.33 -0.82 -20.19
CA GLY A 159 4.83 -1.84 -19.28
C GLY A 159 5.89 -2.42 -18.33
N THR A 160 7.15 -2.01 -18.43
CA THR A 160 8.22 -2.43 -17.52
C THR A 160 7.97 -1.88 -16.12
N LEU A 161 7.93 -2.74 -15.11
CA LEU A 161 7.95 -2.32 -13.71
C LEU A 161 9.35 -1.85 -13.33
N VAL A 162 9.47 -0.57 -13.03
CA VAL A 162 10.70 0.06 -12.51
C VAL A 162 10.57 0.21 -11.01
N GLN A 163 11.28 -0.63 -10.27
CA GLN A 163 11.39 -0.60 -8.83
C GLN A 163 12.71 0.08 -8.44
N THR A 164 12.71 0.84 -7.34
CA THR A 164 13.83 1.67 -6.93
C THR A 164 14.04 1.67 -5.42
N GLY A 165 15.30 1.69 -5.02
CA GLY A 165 15.68 1.71 -3.61
C GLY A 165 15.46 0.39 -2.90
N GLY A 166 15.31 0.45 -1.58
CA GLY A 166 15.30 -0.72 -0.72
C GLY A 166 16.27 -0.56 0.45
N TRP A 167 16.71 -1.68 1.03
CA TRP A 167 17.56 -1.70 2.22
C TRP A 167 18.98 -2.15 1.88
N ASN A 168 19.97 -1.67 2.64
CA ASN A 168 21.36 -2.15 2.57
C ASN A 168 21.96 -2.05 1.15
N ASP A 169 22.16 -3.16 0.46
CA ASP A 169 22.65 -3.23 -0.92
C ASP A 169 21.60 -2.83 -1.96
N GLY A 170 20.35 -2.61 -1.55
CA GLY A 170 19.26 -2.07 -2.37
C GLY A 170 19.11 -0.54 -2.31
N TYR A 171 19.81 0.17 -1.41
CA TYR A 171 19.52 1.61 -1.15
C TYR A 171 19.48 2.51 -2.39
N ARG A 172 20.36 2.26 -3.35
CA ARG A 172 20.51 3.09 -4.56
C ARG A 172 20.26 2.30 -5.84
N ASN A 173 19.60 1.16 -5.74
CA ASN A 173 19.41 0.28 -6.88
C ASN A 173 18.15 0.62 -7.64
N VAL A 174 18.19 0.28 -8.93
CA VAL A 174 17.00 0.17 -9.76
C VAL A 174 16.88 -1.25 -10.25
N ARG A 175 15.66 -1.78 -10.23
CA ARG A 175 15.30 -3.11 -10.72
C ARG A 175 14.21 -2.95 -11.75
N ALA A 176 14.41 -3.48 -12.94
CA ALA A 176 13.45 -3.47 -14.03
C ALA A 176 12.92 -4.88 -14.23
N MET A 177 11.59 -5.02 -14.23
CA MET A 177 10.90 -6.26 -14.57
C MET A 177 10.04 -5.99 -15.81
N PRO A 178 10.41 -6.50 -17.00
CA PRO A 178 9.60 -6.34 -18.20
C PRO A 178 8.26 -7.07 -18.04
N ALA A 179 7.25 -6.63 -18.79
CA ALA A 179 6.00 -7.37 -18.91
C ALA A 179 6.16 -8.49 -19.93
N CYS A 180 6.24 -9.72 -19.47
CA CYS A 180 6.48 -10.87 -20.34
C CYS A 180 5.20 -11.48 -20.92
N TYR A 181 5.33 -12.18 -22.05
CA TYR A 181 4.23 -12.89 -22.71
C TYR A 181 4.57 -14.37 -22.90
N ASP A 182 3.55 -15.23 -22.81
CA ASP A 182 3.76 -16.65 -23.05
C ASP A 182 4.12 -16.88 -24.53
N GLY A 183 5.24 -17.57 -24.79
CA GLY A 183 5.63 -18.03 -26.13
C GLY A 183 6.45 -17.04 -26.96
N GLU A 184 6.77 -15.85 -26.45
CA GLU A 184 7.76 -14.93 -27.05
C GLU A 184 9.06 -14.89 -26.23
N ASP A 185 8.99 -15.18 -24.93
CA ASP A 185 10.11 -15.14 -23.98
C ASP A 185 10.51 -16.57 -23.54
N GLU A 186 10.96 -17.42 -24.48
CA GLU A 186 11.42 -18.79 -24.17
C GLU A 186 12.73 -18.83 -23.35
N ASP A 187 13.46 -17.70 -23.28
CA ASP A 187 14.60 -17.53 -22.40
C ASP A 187 14.13 -16.99 -21.04
N GLU A 188 14.01 -17.89 -20.05
CA GLU A 188 13.62 -17.54 -18.67
C GLU A 188 14.47 -16.41 -18.05
N ASP A 189 15.69 -16.20 -18.55
CA ASP A 189 16.61 -15.15 -18.10
C ASP A 189 16.25 -13.75 -18.65
N GLU A 190 15.55 -13.64 -19.79
CA GLU A 190 15.09 -12.35 -20.32
C GLU A 190 13.81 -11.86 -19.62
N CYS A 191 13.08 -12.79 -19.01
CA CYS A 191 11.82 -12.57 -18.31
C CYS A 191 11.97 -12.65 -16.77
N ASP A 192 12.98 -11.97 -16.24
CA ASP A 192 13.26 -11.83 -14.80
C ASP A 192 13.74 -10.40 -14.46
N TRP A 193 14.04 -10.14 -13.18
CA TRP A 193 14.53 -8.84 -12.73
C TRP A 193 15.92 -8.52 -13.28
N MET A 194 16.02 -7.38 -13.96
CA MET A 194 17.28 -6.75 -14.33
C MET A 194 17.66 -5.68 -13.30
N GLU A 195 18.77 -5.86 -12.60
CA GLU A 195 19.20 -4.94 -11.54
C GLU A 195 20.40 -4.08 -11.94
N THR A 196 20.29 -2.78 -11.75
CA THR A 196 21.40 -1.83 -11.85
C THR A 196 21.75 -1.29 -10.47
N GLN A 197 22.92 -1.67 -9.97
CA GLN A 197 23.42 -1.20 -8.69
C GLN A 197 23.85 0.27 -8.78
N ASP A 198 23.62 1.02 -7.68
CA ASP A 198 24.03 2.42 -7.56
C ASP A 198 23.52 3.35 -8.69
N ALA A 199 22.39 3.00 -9.31
CA ALA A 199 21.75 3.79 -10.35
C ALA A 199 21.14 5.11 -9.84
N LEU A 200 20.85 5.20 -8.54
CA LEU A 200 20.27 6.38 -7.90
C LEU A 200 21.34 7.24 -7.21
N ALA A 201 21.12 8.55 -7.20
CA ALA A 201 22.03 9.50 -6.58
C ALA A 201 21.92 9.52 -5.04
N ALA A 202 20.74 9.22 -4.50
CA ALA A 202 20.47 9.20 -3.07
C ALA A 202 19.86 7.85 -2.62
N ASN A 203 19.99 7.55 -1.33
CA ASN A 203 19.40 6.34 -0.74
C ASN A 203 17.88 6.44 -0.71
N ARG A 204 17.15 5.50 -1.32
CA ARG A 204 15.69 5.51 -1.42
C ARG A 204 15.06 4.39 -0.59
N TRP A 205 15.15 4.51 0.74
CA TRP A 205 14.45 3.63 1.67
C TRP A 205 13.24 4.37 2.26
N TYR A 206 12.02 3.88 2.08
CA TYR A 206 10.75 4.58 2.32
C TYR A 206 10.51 5.82 1.44
N ALA A 207 10.96 5.76 0.17
CA ALA A 207 10.70 6.78 -0.84
C ALA A 207 9.39 6.51 -1.60
N THR A 208 8.89 7.49 -2.36
CA THR A 208 7.73 7.30 -3.25
C THR A 208 8.14 7.55 -4.69
N ASN A 209 7.61 6.73 -5.61
CA ASN A 209 7.73 6.92 -7.04
C ASN A 209 6.40 7.39 -7.66
N GLN A 210 6.48 8.25 -8.67
CA GLN A 210 5.35 8.66 -9.49
C GLN A 210 5.77 8.68 -10.96
N ILE A 211 5.01 8.00 -11.82
CA ILE A 211 5.25 8.02 -13.27
C ILE A 211 4.87 9.39 -13.83
N LEU A 212 5.71 9.94 -14.71
CA LEU A 212 5.53 11.22 -15.37
C LEU A 212 5.08 11.06 -16.83
N PRO A 213 4.49 12.12 -17.45
CA PRO A 213 4.08 12.08 -18.86
C PRO A 213 5.20 11.78 -19.85
N ASP A 214 6.46 12.03 -19.49
CA ASP A 214 7.63 11.75 -20.32
C ASP A 214 8.21 10.34 -20.07
N GLY A 215 7.50 9.50 -19.32
CA GLY A 215 7.88 8.11 -19.04
C GLY A 215 8.90 7.94 -17.91
N ARG A 216 9.43 9.03 -17.34
CA ARG A 216 10.37 8.94 -16.22
C ARG A 216 9.64 8.71 -14.89
N ALA A 217 10.28 7.99 -13.99
CA ALA A 217 9.91 7.92 -12.59
C ALA A 217 10.42 9.18 -11.86
N PHE A 218 9.51 9.91 -11.21
CA PHE A 218 9.82 10.90 -10.18
C PHE A 218 9.96 10.19 -8.83
N ILE A 219 11.13 10.28 -8.20
CA ILE A 219 11.46 9.56 -6.97
C ILE A 219 11.72 10.58 -5.87
N ILE A 220 10.90 10.60 -4.83
CA ILE A 220 10.95 11.62 -3.77
C ILE A 220 11.11 11.03 -2.39
N GLY A 221 11.94 11.70 -1.58
CA GLY A 221 12.08 11.39 -0.16
C GLY A 221 12.84 10.09 0.07
N GLY A 222 12.44 9.39 1.13
CA GLY A 222 13.22 8.34 1.76
C GLY A 222 13.83 8.82 3.07
N ARG A 223 14.18 7.87 3.94
CA ARG A 223 14.66 8.16 5.28
C ARG A 223 15.89 9.06 5.25
N ARG A 224 15.77 10.23 5.90
CA ARG A 224 16.79 11.32 5.91
C ARG A 224 17.13 11.87 4.53
N GLN A 225 16.29 11.65 3.51
CA GLN A 225 16.42 12.27 2.19
C GLN A 225 15.38 13.36 2.02
N PHE A 226 15.85 14.60 1.89
CA PHE A 226 15.00 15.79 1.73
C PHE A 226 15.07 16.33 0.30
N ASN A 227 15.03 15.42 -0.66
CA ASN A 227 15.26 15.71 -2.08
C ASN A 227 14.48 14.72 -2.95
N TYR A 228 14.37 15.03 -4.24
CA TYR A 228 13.89 14.12 -5.27
C TYR A 228 14.88 13.99 -6.42
N GLU A 229 14.70 12.95 -7.22
CA GLU A 229 15.44 12.71 -8.46
C GLU A 229 14.56 12.03 -9.50
N PHE A 230 15.09 11.88 -10.72
CA PHE A 230 14.39 11.20 -11.81
C PHE A 230 15.16 9.96 -12.25
N TYR A 231 14.41 8.95 -12.69
CA TYR A 231 14.95 7.77 -13.37
C TYR A 231 14.15 7.46 -14.66
N PRO A 232 14.81 7.14 -15.79
CA PRO A 232 16.24 7.28 -16.02
C PRO A 232 16.70 8.74 -15.90
N LYS A 233 18.00 8.93 -15.66
CA LYS A 233 18.62 10.27 -15.68
C LYS A 233 18.52 10.85 -17.10
N GLN A 234 18.43 12.17 -17.21
CA GLN A 234 18.51 12.82 -18.53
C GLN A 234 19.89 12.59 -19.15
N ALA A 235 19.94 12.39 -20.47
CA ALA A 235 21.18 12.28 -21.21
C ALA A 235 22.06 13.51 -20.97
N GLY A 236 23.33 13.30 -20.59
CA GLY A 236 24.26 14.37 -20.22
C GLY A 236 24.02 15.01 -18.84
N GLY A 237 23.01 14.58 -18.09
CA GLY A 237 22.80 14.97 -16.70
C GLY A 237 23.83 14.34 -15.76
N SER A 238 24.13 15.01 -14.65
CA SER A 238 25.03 14.45 -13.62
C SER A 238 24.40 13.18 -12.99
N PRO A 239 25.13 12.04 -12.94
CA PRO A 239 24.67 10.82 -12.29
C PRO A 239 24.29 11.04 -10.82
N SER A 240 24.94 11.99 -10.15
CA SER A 240 24.72 12.31 -8.73
C SER A 240 23.74 13.47 -8.51
N SER A 241 22.95 13.85 -9.53
CA SER A 241 22.01 14.97 -9.40
C SER A 241 20.75 14.60 -8.61
N VAL A 242 20.49 15.40 -7.58
CA VAL A 242 19.23 15.45 -6.82
C VAL A 242 18.74 16.89 -6.76
N VAL A 243 17.44 17.08 -6.59
CA VAL A 243 16.81 18.39 -6.41
C VAL A 243 16.30 18.49 -4.97
N GLN A 244 16.72 19.54 -4.26
CA GLN A 244 16.32 19.76 -2.88
C GLN A 244 14.81 20.01 -2.78
N MET A 245 14.19 19.41 -1.76
CA MET A 245 12.77 19.56 -1.46
C MET A 245 12.60 20.00 0.00
N PRO A 246 12.80 21.30 0.32
CA PRO A 246 12.69 21.81 1.68
C PRO A 246 11.37 21.50 2.38
N PHE A 247 10.29 21.31 1.60
CA PHE A 247 8.99 20.85 2.11
C PHE A 247 9.11 19.57 2.96
N LEU A 248 9.93 18.60 2.57
CA LEU A 248 10.14 17.38 3.36
C LEU A 248 10.85 17.63 4.69
N VAL A 249 11.67 18.68 4.81
CA VAL A 249 12.22 19.09 6.11
C VAL A 249 11.11 19.69 6.97
N GLN A 250 10.26 20.54 6.37
CA GLN A 250 9.18 21.24 7.07
C GLN A 250 8.05 20.32 7.56
N THR A 251 7.88 19.15 6.96
CA THR A 251 6.86 18.17 7.36
C THR A 251 7.43 17.02 8.20
N ARG A 252 8.74 17.00 8.43
CA ARG A 252 9.37 16.00 9.29
C ARG A 252 9.10 16.30 10.75
N ASP A 253 8.65 15.29 11.47
CA ASP A 253 8.55 15.29 12.93
C ASP A 253 9.58 14.31 13.54
N PRO A 254 9.66 14.19 14.88
CA PRO A 254 10.59 13.25 15.52
C PRO A 254 10.35 11.77 15.19
N GLU A 255 9.14 11.40 14.76
CA GLU A 255 8.77 10.04 14.36
C GLU A 255 9.02 9.75 12.87
N GLU A 256 9.39 10.78 12.10
CA GLU A 256 9.52 10.71 10.65
C GLU A 256 8.18 10.38 9.96
N ASN A 257 7.05 10.94 10.44
CA ASN A 257 5.70 10.77 9.84
C ASN A 257 5.51 11.46 8.47
N ASN A 258 6.56 11.51 7.66
CA ASN A 258 6.57 12.06 6.32
C ASN A 258 7.25 11.13 5.30
N LEU A 259 7.51 9.88 5.68
CA LEU A 259 8.01 8.81 4.81
C LEU A 259 6.87 8.27 3.93
N TYR A 260 7.19 7.77 2.73
CA TYR A 260 6.18 7.52 1.69
C TYR A 260 5.23 8.70 1.48
N PRO A 261 5.75 9.90 1.13
CA PRO A 261 4.88 11.03 0.79
C PRO A 261 3.90 10.62 -0.30
N PHE A 262 2.64 11.04 -0.21
CA PHE A 262 1.66 10.74 -1.24
C PHE A 262 1.87 11.68 -2.41
N VAL A 263 2.08 11.12 -3.60
CA VAL A 263 2.34 11.89 -4.82
C VAL A 263 1.29 11.52 -5.85
N HIS A 264 0.62 12.53 -6.40
CA HIS A 264 -0.36 12.34 -7.47
C HIS A 264 -0.05 13.32 -8.61
N LEU A 265 0.01 12.82 -9.85
CA LEU A 265 0.12 13.65 -11.03
C LEU A 265 -1.23 14.35 -11.30
N SER A 266 -1.23 15.68 -11.21
CA SER A 266 -2.39 16.53 -11.46
C SER A 266 -2.61 16.72 -12.96
N ILE A 267 -3.85 17.09 -13.33
CA ILE A 267 -4.31 17.25 -14.72
C ILE A 267 -3.60 18.39 -15.47
N ASP A 268 -2.99 19.33 -14.74
CA ASP A 268 -2.17 20.42 -15.26
C ASP A 268 -0.69 20.03 -15.43
N GLY A 269 -0.34 18.78 -15.16
CA GLY A 269 1.01 18.24 -15.24
C GLY A 269 1.89 18.60 -14.05
N ASN A 270 1.36 19.21 -12.99
CA ASN A 270 2.08 19.41 -11.73
C ASN A 270 1.91 18.20 -10.80
N LEU A 271 2.74 18.10 -9.76
CA LEU A 271 2.66 17.02 -8.78
C LEU A 271 2.04 17.52 -7.47
N PHE A 272 0.89 16.97 -7.09
CA PHE A 272 0.37 17.12 -5.74
C PHE A 272 1.20 16.23 -4.81
N ILE A 273 1.81 16.82 -3.77
CA ILE A 273 2.65 16.11 -2.81
C ILE A 273 2.09 16.38 -1.42
N PHE A 274 1.66 15.31 -0.74
CA PHE A 274 1.20 15.34 0.65
C PHE A 274 2.20 14.62 1.53
N ALA A 275 2.62 15.27 2.62
CA ALA A 275 3.55 14.72 3.59
C ALA A 275 3.16 15.14 5.01
N ASN A 276 3.09 14.18 5.93
CA ASN A 276 2.60 14.34 7.29
C ASN A 276 1.12 14.75 7.31
N ASN A 277 0.82 16.04 7.36
CA ASN A 277 -0.54 16.60 7.40
C ASN A 277 -0.70 17.81 6.45
N ARG A 278 0.29 18.03 5.58
CA ARG A 278 0.41 19.20 4.70
C ARG A 278 0.56 18.77 3.25
N ALA A 279 0.17 19.63 2.33
CA ALA A 279 0.37 19.41 0.90
C ALA A 279 0.84 20.64 0.14
N VAL A 280 1.52 20.38 -0.98
CA VAL A 280 1.97 21.38 -1.97
C VAL A 280 1.71 20.88 -3.39
N LEU A 281 1.66 21.81 -4.34
CA LEU A 281 1.67 21.52 -5.78
C LEU A 281 3.04 21.91 -6.35
N LEU A 282 3.80 20.94 -6.82
CA LEU A 282 5.15 21.12 -7.36
C LEU A 282 5.11 21.13 -8.89
N ASN A 283 5.60 22.20 -9.49
CA ASN A 283 6.05 22.18 -10.88
C ASN A 283 7.47 21.61 -10.93
N TYR A 284 7.57 20.33 -11.29
CA TYR A 284 8.84 19.59 -11.32
C TYR A 284 9.75 19.97 -12.51
N LYS A 285 9.22 20.68 -13.52
CA LYS A 285 10.02 21.18 -14.66
C LYS A 285 10.81 22.42 -14.27
N THR A 286 10.22 23.28 -13.45
CA THR A 286 10.87 24.51 -12.95
C THR A 286 11.41 24.37 -11.52
N ASN A 287 11.19 23.23 -10.87
CA ASN A 287 11.51 22.98 -9.46
C ASN A 287 10.89 24.03 -8.51
N ARG A 288 9.62 24.38 -8.72
CA ARG A 288 8.93 25.42 -7.94
C ARG A 288 7.63 24.88 -7.36
N ILE A 289 7.42 25.15 -6.08
CA ILE A 289 6.10 25.01 -5.47
C ILE A 289 5.24 26.14 -6.02
N VAL A 290 4.23 25.79 -6.82
CA VAL A 290 3.28 26.75 -7.41
C VAL A 290 2.07 26.97 -6.53
N ARG A 291 1.85 26.09 -5.54
CA ARG A 291 0.75 26.19 -4.59
C ARG A 291 1.05 25.48 -3.28
N THR A 292 0.59 26.05 -2.18
CA THR A 292 0.53 25.40 -0.86
C THR A 292 -0.93 25.24 -0.47
N TYR A 293 -1.32 24.05 -0.02
CA TYR A 293 -2.69 23.77 0.42
C TYR A 293 -2.85 24.01 1.92
N PRO A 294 -4.08 24.24 2.42
CA PRO A 294 -4.36 24.26 3.84
C PRO A 294 -3.89 22.97 4.55
N VAL A 295 -3.54 23.06 5.82
CA VAL A 295 -3.25 21.89 6.65
C VAL A 295 -4.52 21.03 6.75
N LEU A 296 -4.39 19.71 6.66
CA LEU A 296 -5.52 18.81 6.84
C LEU A 296 -6.07 18.95 8.28
N PRO A 297 -7.37 19.21 8.48
CA PRO A 297 -7.93 19.37 9.81
C PRO A 297 -7.71 18.15 10.71
N GLY A 298 -7.57 18.40 12.01
CA GLY A 298 -7.20 17.39 13.02
C GLY A 298 -5.71 17.41 13.36
N GLY A 299 -4.84 17.75 12.40
CA GLY A 299 -3.41 17.92 12.65
C GLY A 299 -2.61 16.62 12.76
N ASP A 300 -3.27 15.46 12.76
CA ASP A 300 -2.59 14.16 12.79
C ASP A 300 -1.89 13.82 11.46
N PRO A 301 -0.73 13.14 11.53
CA PRO A 301 -0.02 12.64 10.35
C PRO A 301 -0.84 11.59 9.59
N ARG A 302 -0.55 11.43 8.29
CA ARG A 302 -1.14 10.40 7.43
C ARG A 302 -0.11 9.53 6.73
N ASN A 303 1.15 9.93 6.70
CA ASN A 303 2.22 9.20 6.04
C ASN A 303 2.89 8.24 7.02
N TYR A 304 3.63 7.25 6.52
CA TYR A 304 4.34 6.30 7.37
C TYR A 304 5.26 7.02 8.38
N PRO A 305 5.37 6.57 9.65
CA PRO A 305 4.75 5.36 10.24
C PRO A 305 3.30 5.48 10.72
N SER A 306 2.63 6.62 10.54
CA SER A 306 1.20 6.74 10.83
C SER A 306 0.34 5.89 9.87
N SER A 307 0.80 5.64 8.64
CA SER A 307 0.25 4.65 7.70
C SER A 307 -1.22 4.87 7.29
N GLY A 308 -1.58 6.10 6.96
CA GLY A 308 -2.80 6.41 6.22
C GLY A 308 -2.69 6.06 4.73
N SER A 309 -3.76 6.30 3.97
CA SER A 309 -3.84 6.05 2.53
C SER A 309 -4.29 7.27 1.76
N SER A 310 -3.92 7.36 0.48
CA SER A 310 -4.38 8.43 -0.39
C SER A 310 -4.65 7.92 -1.80
N VAL A 311 -5.61 8.57 -2.47
CA VAL A 311 -5.99 8.27 -3.85
C VAL A 311 -6.35 9.55 -4.58
N LEU A 312 -5.88 9.68 -5.82
CA LEU A 312 -6.46 10.59 -6.80
C LEU A 312 -7.74 9.95 -7.34
N LEU A 313 -8.87 10.62 -7.13
CA LEU A 313 -10.17 10.12 -7.58
C LEU A 313 -10.22 9.98 -9.11
N PRO A 314 -11.04 9.05 -9.64
CA PRO A 314 -11.12 8.77 -11.07
C PRO A 314 -11.35 10.03 -11.90
N LEU A 315 -10.51 10.21 -12.92
CA LEU A 315 -10.61 11.30 -13.87
C LEU A 315 -11.53 10.89 -15.02
N LYS A 316 -12.40 11.80 -15.46
CA LYS A 316 -13.12 11.66 -16.73
C LYS A 316 -12.18 12.05 -17.88
N PRO A 317 -12.45 11.60 -19.13
CA PRO A 317 -11.77 12.14 -20.31
C PRO A 317 -11.85 13.68 -20.33
N ASN A 318 -10.75 14.34 -20.67
CA ASN A 318 -10.61 15.81 -20.63
C ASN A 318 -11.02 16.42 -19.27
N PRO A 319 -10.39 15.99 -18.16
CA PRO A 319 -10.80 16.40 -16.83
C PRO A 319 -10.55 17.90 -16.62
N THR A 320 -11.51 18.58 -16.01
CA THR A 320 -11.36 19.97 -15.52
C THR A 320 -11.14 20.04 -14.01
N HIS A 321 -11.40 18.94 -13.31
CA HIS A 321 -11.25 18.82 -11.87
C HIS A 321 -10.47 17.56 -11.51
N ALA A 322 -9.63 17.68 -10.49
CA ALA A 322 -8.92 16.56 -9.87
C ALA A 322 -9.16 16.64 -8.37
N GLU A 323 -9.58 15.52 -7.77
CA GLU A 323 -9.86 15.42 -6.35
C GLU A 323 -8.96 14.37 -5.70
N VAL A 324 -8.36 14.69 -4.57
CA VAL A 324 -7.54 13.77 -3.79
C VAL A 324 -8.25 13.46 -2.47
N LEU A 325 -8.29 12.18 -2.12
CA LEU A 325 -8.68 11.68 -0.81
C LEU A 325 -7.43 11.30 0.00
N VAL A 326 -7.43 11.58 1.29
CA VAL A 326 -6.42 11.18 2.27
C VAL A 326 -7.13 10.68 3.53
N CYS A 327 -6.96 9.40 3.87
CA CYS A 327 -7.78 8.71 4.86
C CYS A 327 -6.95 7.94 5.88
N GLY A 328 -7.44 7.88 7.11
CA GLY A 328 -6.91 6.98 8.13
C GLY A 328 -5.53 7.36 8.62
N GLY A 329 -4.80 6.36 9.11
CA GLY A 329 -3.53 6.51 9.79
C GLY A 329 -3.68 6.53 11.31
N ALA A 330 -2.57 6.66 12.02
CA ALA A 330 -2.51 6.73 13.48
C ALA A 330 -2.28 8.17 13.99
N PRO A 331 -2.78 8.52 15.19
CA PRO A 331 -2.48 9.78 15.83
C PRO A 331 -0.97 10.03 15.99
N ALA A 332 -0.56 11.29 16.08
CA ALA A 332 0.85 11.63 16.35
C ALA A 332 1.33 10.98 17.67
N GLY A 333 2.55 10.41 17.68
CA GLY A 333 3.08 9.75 18.89
C GLY A 333 2.75 8.26 18.99
N SER A 334 1.93 7.72 18.09
CA SER A 334 1.47 6.32 18.13
C SER A 334 2.62 5.33 17.98
N TYR A 335 3.56 5.60 17.05
CA TYR A 335 4.70 4.72 16.80
C TYR A 335 5.58 4.58 18.05
N ASN A 336 5.96 5.69 18.67
CA ASN A 336 6.77 5.65 19.89
C ASN A 336 6.00 5.06 21.08
N SER A 337 4.69 5.31 21.19
CA SER A 337 3.85 4.73 22.24
C SER A 337 3.80 3.21 22.15
N ALA A 338 3.59 2.68 20.94
CA ALA A 338 3.59 1.24 20.69
C ALA A 338 4.99 0.64 20.95
N ARG A 339 6.04 1.26 20.41
CA ARG A 339 7.42 0.75 20.48
C ARG A 339 8.00 0.77 21.89
N ASN A 340 7.79 1.86 22.64
CA ASN A 340 8.45 2.07 23.93
C ASN A 340 7.62 1.54 25.10
N ASN A 341 6.29 1.63 25.00
CA ASN A 341 5.38 1.36 26.11
C ASN A 341 4.40 0.21 25.83
N GLY A 342 4.34 -0.31 24.60
CA GLY A 342 3.33 -1.31 24.22
C GLY A 342 1.91 -0.75 24.18
N THR A 343 1.75 0.58 24.10
CA THR A 343 0.44 1.23 24.08
C THR A 343 -0.02 1.43 22.65
N PHE A 344 -1.14 0.80 22.29
CA PHE A 344 -1.78 0.92 20.98
C PHE A 344 -2.99 1.84 21.08
N VAL A 345 -2.99 2.92 20.31
CA VAL A 345 -4.09 3.89 20.29
C VAL A 345 -5.03 3.63 19.10
N PRO A 346 -6.31 4.00 19.20
CA PRO A 346 -7.22 3.89 18.07
C PRO A 346 -6.72 4.68 16.86
N ALA A 347 -6.81 4.07 15.67
CA ALA A 347 -6.52 4.75 14.42
C ALA A 347 -7.56 5.83 14.09
N LEU A 348 -7.19 6.73 13.19
CA LEU A 348 -8.01 7.84 12.75
C LEU A 348 -9.18 7.33 11.90
N THR A 349 -10.37 7.83 12.18
CA THR A 349 -11.57 7.60 11.36
C THR A 349 -11.77 8.69 10.31
N THR A 350 -10.87 9.66 10.20
CA THR A 350 -11.07 10.83 9.34
C THR A 350 -10.53 10.62 7.92
N CYS A 351 -11.29 11.09 6.93
CA CYS A 351 -10.92 11.21 5.53
C CYS A 351 -11.00 12.66 5.09
N GLY A 352 -9.90 13.23 4.62
CA GLY A 352 -9.88 14.51 3.94
C GLY A 352 -10.07 14.34 2.45
N ARG A 353 -10.95 15.13 1.85
CA ARG A 353 -11.13 15.27 0.41
C ARG A 353 -10.81 16.71 0.00
N ILE A 354 -10.07 16.88 -1.09
CA ILE A 354 -9.70 18.21 -1.61
C ILE A 354 -9.70 18.22 -3.14
N THR A 355 -10.33 19.22 -3.74
CA THR A 355 -10.23 19.49 -5.19
C THR A 355 -8.95 20.27 -5.46
N ILE A 356 -7.89 19.59 -5.89
CA ILE A 356 -6.54 20.17 -5.99
C ILE A 356 -6.42 21.24 -7.09
N THR A 357 -7.34 21.24 -8.05
CA THR A 357 -7.39 22.22 -9.17
C THR A 357 -8.23 23.45 -8.87
N ASP A 358 -9.05 23.46 -7.82
CA ASP A 358 -9.85 24.62 -7.42
C ASP A 358 -8.93 25.71 -6.85
N PRO A 359 -8.86 26.95 -7.36
CA PRO A 359 -8.05 28.02 -6.79
C PRO A 359 -8.28 28.30 -5.29
N ALA A 360 -9.48 28.01 -4.78
CA ALA A 360 -9.87 28.15 -3.38
C ALA A 360 -9.92 26.82 -2.60
N ALA A 361 -9.25 25.77 -3.11
CA ALA A 361 -9.21 24.43 -2.52
C ALA A 361 -9.15 24.41 -0.99
N ALA A 362 -10.13 23.73 -0.40
CA ALA A 362 -10.24 23.49 1.02
C ALA A 362 -10.54 22.01 1.28
N TRP A 363 -10.18 21.54 2.48
CA TRP A 363 -10.47 20.17 2.89
C TRP A 363 -11.94 20.03 3.31
N ALA A 364 -12.65 19.11 2.67
CA ALA A 364 -13.87 18.52 3.23
C ALA A 364 -13.47 17.28 4.04
N VAL A 365 -13.86 17.22 5.31
CA VAL A 365 -13.51 16.09 6.19
C VAL A 365 -14.74 15.25 6.47
N GLU A 366 -14.61 13.96 6.25
CA GLU A 366 -15.65 12.95 6.45
C GLU A 366 -15.18 11.94 7.51
N THR A 367 -16.13 11.26 8.15
CA THR A 367 -15.86 10.21 9.13
C THR A 367 -16.16 8.85 8.52
N MET A 368 -15.14 7.99 8.46
CA MET A 368 -15.26 6.59 8.08
C MET A 368 -15.93 5.78 9.18
N PRO A 369 -16.69 4.73 8.82
CA PRO A 369 -17.34 3.84 9.79
C PRO A 369 -16.34 3.02 10.62
N THR A 370 -15.15 2.76 10.08
CA THR A 370 -14.09 1.98 10.73
C THR A 370 -12.74 2.66 10.53
N PRO A 371 -11.85 2.69 11.54
CA PRO A 371 -10.54 3.33 11.42
C PRO A 371 -9.52 2.43 10.70
N PRO A 372 -8.98 2.81 9.52
CA PRO A 372 -7.98 2.03 8.82
C PRO A 372 -6.56 2.47 9.17
N VAL A 373 -5.69 1.50 9.49
CA VAL A 373 -4.23 1.65 9.66
C VAL A 373 -3.56 0.29 9.43
N MET A 374 -2.28 0.30 9.03
CA MET A 374 -1.45 -0.90 8.86
C MET A 374 -0.10 -0.74 9.58
#